data_AF-A0A3D0VRK9-F1
#
_entry.id   AF-A0A3D0VRK9-F1
#
_cell.length_a   1.000
_cell.length_b   1.000
_cell.length_c   1.000
_cell.angle_alpha   90.00
_cell.angle_beta   90.00
_cell.angle_gamma   90.00
#
_symmetry.space_group_name_H-M   'P 1'
#
loop_
_entity.id
_entity.type
_entity.pdbx_description
1 polymer ?
#
loop_
_entity_poly.entity_id
_entity_poly.type
_entity_poly.pdbx_seq_one_letter_code
_entity_poly.pdbx_strand_id
1 'polypeptide(L)'
;MNTLGLHDRAKELNCLYKVDEVLQIIDKEVPQAISELLDIIPSGWRYSDLCEGEIILGEQIFSRPGLQRTELKQSALIKAYGEIIGEIRVYYIRPVKSEKGIFKAEEMQMLLSIAEKIAMFVTLRKLKPSHIEEETSEDEAEVLKNVQHDFPEMMDWLKNMGLKKREAIQILRNPLNFRKGETIGKQGAFTSYFILLAKGATKSYIEGPGSKSYSFMLTLPFEFIGMSSLFGNHYYFSTVALIPSTVFLIEKERVIKLINENPKFNKSIVAWLCDSYKILFHKMSCLSLKQTIGRMAEVILYLSNDVFKNETIPHYISRKDLAELSGMSNENAVRILSDFKSENILRDTPEGLQILNKHLLQTISITG
;
A
#
# COMPACT_ATOMS: atom_id res chain seq x y z
N MET A 1 19.37 -23.47 22.98
CA MET A 1 18.31 -22.81 22.17
C MET A 1 16.98 -23.05 22.86
N ASN A 2 16.27 -21.98 23.22
CA ASN A 2 15.17 -22.02 24.18
C ASN A 2 13.87 -22.50 23.50
N THR A 3 13.43 -23.73 23.77
CA THR A 3 12.24 -24.38 23.17
C THR A 3 10.94 -23.62 23.45
N LEU A 4 10.86 -22.85 24.54
CA LEU A 4 9.71 -21.98 24.85
C LEU A 4 9.47 -20.91 23.77
N GLY A 5 10.52 -20.34 23.17
CA GLY A 5 10.37 -19.26 22.18
C GLY A 5 9.79 -19.73 20.85
N LEU A 6 10.06 -20.98 20.46
CA LEU A 6 9.55 -21.56 19.21
C LEU A 6 8.05 -21.85 19.28
N HIS A 7 7.57 -22.34 20.43
CA HIS A 7 6.15 -22.65 20.61
C HIS A 7 5.28 -21.37 20.65
N ASP A 8 5.77 -20.33 21.33
CA ASP A 8 5.11 -19.03 21.36
C ASP A 8 5.06 -18.38 19.95
N ARG A 9 6.15 -18.50 19.18
CA ARG A 9 6.21 -18.02 17.78
C ARG A 9 5.23 -18.78 16.87
N ALA A 10 5.11 -20.10 17.07
CA ALA A 10 4.18 -20.92 16.30
C ALA A 10 2.72 -20.55 16.59
N LYS A 11 2.38 -20.24 17.85
CA LYS A 11 1.04 -19.74 18.21
C LYS A 11 0.72 -18.40 17.54
N GLU A 12 1.65 -17.45 17.60
CA GLU A 12 1.52 -16.12 16.97
C GLU A 12 1.27 -16.25 15.45
N LEU A 13 2.11 -17.03 14.76
CA LEU A 13 1.98 -17.27 13.32
C LEU A 13 0.66 -17.97 12.96
N ASN A 14 0.24 -18.97 13.73
CA ASN A 14 -1.02 -19.68 13.49
C ASN A 14 -2.24 -18.76 13.72
N CYS A 15 -2.20 -17.91 14.75
CA CYS A 15 -3.23 -16.91 14.99
C CYS A 15 -3.35 -15.95 13.81
N LEU A 16 -2.24 -15.36 13.36
CA LEU A 16 -2.22 -14.44 12.22
C LEU A 16 -2.68 -15.12 10.92
N TYR A 17 -2.25 -16.35 10.67
CA TYR A 17 -2.67 -17.13 9.51
C TYR A 17 -4.19 -17.35 9.48
N LYS A 18 -4.80 -17.74 10.61
CA LYS A 18 -6.26 -17.91 10.71
C LYS A 18 -7.02 -16.60 10.60
N VAL A 19 -6.50 -15.53 11.20
CA VAL A 19 -7.06 -14.18 11.01
C VAL A 19 -7.08 -13.82 9.52
N ASP A 20 -6.00 -14.13 8.80
CA ASP A 20 -5.95 -13.94 7.35
C ASP A 20 -6.99 -14.79 6.62
N GLU A 21 -7.11 -16.10 6.89
CA GLU A 21 -8.14 -16.94 6.26
C GLU A 21 -9.55 -16.36 6.39
N VAL A 22 -9.90 -15.78 7.55
CA VAL A 22 -11.20 -15.15 7.76
C VAL A 22 -11.36 -13.88 6.93
N LEU A 23 -10.34 -13.02 6.94
CA LEU A 23 -10.38 -11.70 6.30
C LEU A 23 -10.20 -11.73 4.78
N GLN A 24 -9.70 -12.85 4.24
CA GLN A 24 -9.54 -13.06 2.80
C GLN A 24 -10.83 -13.37 2.06
N ILE A 25 -11.91 -13.72 2.77
CA ILE A 25 -13.16 -14.13 2.15
C ILE A 25 -13.92 -12.90 1.63
N ILE A 26 -13.85 -12.75 0.30
CA ILE A 26 -14.26 -11.58 -0.47
C ILE A 26 -15.73 -11.17 -0.22
N ASP A 27 -16.63 -12.07 0.18
CA ASP A 27 -18.07 -11.79 0.39
C ASP A 27 -18.60 -12.02 1.81
N LYS A 28 -17.73 -12.35 2.77
CA LYS A 28 -18.08 -12.45 4.19
C LYS A 28 -18.50 -11.11 4.82
N GLU A 29 -19.71 -11.02 5.36
CA GLU A 29 -20.19 -9.81 6.04
C GLU A 29 -19.29 -9.38 7.21
N VAL A 30 -19.22 -8.07 7.47
CA VAL A 30 -18.38 -7.54 8.56
C VAL A 30 -18.72 -8.17 9.92
N PRO A 31 -19.99 -8.21 10.38
CA PRO A 31 -20.33 -8.83 11.65
C PRO A 31 -19.89 -10.30 11.76
N GLN A 32 -20.04 -11.06 10.67
CA GLN A 32 -19.66 -12.47 10.62
C GLN A 32 -18.13 -12.64 10.72
N ALA A 33 -17.37 -11.88 9.94
CA ALA A 33 -15.91 -11.91 10.01
C ALA A 33 -15.43 -11.53 11.41
N ILE A 34 -15.95 -10.46 12.01
CA ILE A 34 -15.57 -10.03 13.35
C ILE A 34 -15.89 -11.11 14.39
N SER A 35 -17.04 -11.79 14.29
CA SER A 35 -17.36 -12.91 15.18
C SER A 35 -16.32 -14.03 15.11
N GLU A 36 -15.91 -14.44 13.92
CA GLU A 36 -14.90 -15.49 13.75
C GLU A 36 -13.51 -15.04 14.24
N LEU A 37 -13.15 -13.76 14.06
CA LEU A 37 -11.90 -13.22 14.61
C LEU A 37 -11.89 -13.30 16.14
N LEU A 38 -13.01 -12.99 16.80
CA LEU A 38 -13.12 -13.10 18.26
C LEU A 38 -12.93 -14.55 18.75
N ASP A 39 -13.15 -15.54 17.89
CA ASP A 39 -12.85 -16.93 18.19
C ASP A 39 -11.37 -17.31 18.05
N ILE A 40 -10.66 -16.61 17.15
CA ILE A 40 -9.26 -16.89 16.80
C ILE A 40 -8.30 -16.13 17.71
N ILE A 41 -8.55 -14.83 17.95
CA ILE A 41 -7.64 -13.90 18.63
C ILE A 41 -7.10 -14.47 19.96
N PRO A 42 -7.91 -15.06 20.86
CA PRO A 42 -7.41 -15.63 22.12
C PRO A 42 -6.27 -16.64 21.95
N SER A 43 -6.24 -17.40 20.86
CA SER A 43 -5.24 -18.45 20.63
C SER A 43 -3.81 -17.92 20.44
N GLY A 44 -3.66 -16.65 20.08
CA GLY A 44 -2.36 -15.99 19.90
C GLY A 44 -1.73 -15.49 21.21
N TRP A 45 -2.48 -15.46 22.32
CA TRP A 45 -1.99 -14.96 23.61
C TRP A 45 -1.43 -16.08 24.49
N ARG A 46 -0.49 -15.70 25.36
CA ARG A 46 0.20 -16.58 26.30
C ARG A 46 -0.79 -17.36 27.18
N TYR A 47 -1.77 -16.67 27.75
CA TYR A 47 -2.84 -17.26 28.56
C TYR A 47 -4.12 -17.34 27.73
N SER A 48 -4.11 -18.15 26.66
CA SER A 48 -5.22 -18.27 25.71
C SER A 48 -6.57 -18.60 26.37
N ASP A 49 -6.56 -19.45 27.41
CA ASP A 49 -7.78 -19.90 28.11
C ASP A 49 -8.38 -18.82 29.00
N LEU A 50 -7.61 -17.77 29.29
CA LEU A 50 -8.02 -16.60 30.08
C LEU A 50 -8.19 -15.37 29.20
N CYS A 51 -7.99 -15.51 27.89
CA CYS A 51 -7.94 -14.41 26.95
C CYS A 51 -9.29 -14.25 26.26
N GLU A 52 -9.83 -13.04 26.26
CA GLU A 52 -11.03 -12.72 25.50
C GLU A 52 -10.87 -11.41 24.73
N GLY A 53 -11.51 -11.33 23.57
CA GLY A 53 -11.46 -10.19 22.67
C GLY A 53 -12.74 -9.35 22.69
N GLU A 54 -12.60 -8.08 22.36
CA GLU A 54 -13.67 -7.14 22.05
C GLU A 54 -13.22 -6.31 20.84
N ILE A 55 -14.09 -6.15 19.85
CA ILE A 55 -13.83 -5.31 18.68
C ILE A 55 -14.94 -4.28 18.60
N ILE A 56 -14.56 -3.01 18.50
CA ILE A 56 -15.45 -1.86 18.40
C ILE A 56 -15.26 -1.27 17.02
N LEU A 57 -16.34 -1.09 16.26
CA LEU A 57 -16.35 -0.47 14.92
C LEU A 57 -17.46 0.58 14.86
N GLY A 58 -17.08 1.86 14.85
CA GLY A 58 -18.05 2.95 15.03
C GLY A 58 -18.83 2.79 16.34
N GLU A 59 -20.15 2.70 16.25
CA GLU A 59 -21.04 2.48 17.41
C GLU A 59 -21.27 0.99 17.74
N GLN A 60 -20.83 0.07 16.87
CA GLN A 60 -21.06 -1.36 17.05
C GLN A 60 -19.96 -1.97 17.93
N ILE A 61 -20.38 -2.74 18.93
CA ILE A 61 -19.50 -3.47 19.84
C ILE A 61 -19.71 -4.96 19.63
N PHE A 62 -18.63 -5.66 19.31
CA PHE A 62 -18.59 -7.10 19.11
C PHE A 62 -17.80 -7.76 20.23
N SER A 63 -18.43 -8.73 20.91
CA SER A 63 -17.80 -9.52 21.96
C SER A 63 -18.49 -10.87 22.08
N ARG A 64 -17.79 -11.88 22.60
CA ARG A 64 -18.43 -13.13 23.00
C ARG A 64 -19.41 -12.88 24.17
N PRO A 65 -20.52 -13.63 24.26
CA PRO A 65 -21.43 -13.52 25.40
C PRO A 65 -20.72 -13.78 26.72
N GLY A 66 -20.91 -12.90 27.71
CA GLY A 66 -20.32 -13.07 29.04
C GLY A 66 -18.92 -12.48 29.23
N LEU A 67 -18.40 -11.72 28.26
CA LEU A 67 -17.10 -11.05 28.35
C LEU A 67 -16.94 -10.25 29.66
N GLN A 68 -15.89 -10.56 30.41
CA GLN A 68 -15.49 -9.81 31.59
C GLN A 68 -14.43 -8.77 31.22
N ARG A 69 -14.80 -7.48 31.28
CA ARG A 69 -13.88 -6.37 31.06
C ARG A 69 -13.07 -6.13 32.33
N THR A 70 -11.78 -6.44 32.28
CA THR A 70 -10.84 -6.25 33.39
C THR A 70 -9.84 -5.13 33.07
N GLU A 71 -9.12 -4.65 34.10
CA GLU A 71 -7.99 -3.72 33.90
C GLU A 71 -6.78 -4.41 33.24
N LEU A 72 -6.75 -5.74 33.21
CA LEU A 72 -5.72 -6.52 32.52
C LEU A 72 -6.01 -6.56 31.03
N LYS A 73 -5.84 -5.42 30.37
CA LYS A 73 -6.16 -5.24 28.95
C LYS A 73 -5.00 -4.68 28.15
N GLN A 74 -5.00 -4.98 26.86
CA GLN A 74 -4.28 -4.22 25.85
C GLN A 74 -5.19 -3.90 24.68
N SER A 75 -4.89 -2.81 23.99
CA SER A 75 -5.75 -2.23 22.95
C SER A 75 -4.95 -1.68 21.79
N ALA A 76 -5.50 -1.80 20.59
CA ALA A 76 -5.00 -1.14 19.40
C ALA A 76 -6.13 -0.42 18.68
N LEU A 77 -5.84 0.79 18.21
CA LEU A 77 -6.77 1.56 17.39
C LEU A 77 -6.86 0.95 15.99
N ILE A 78 -8.07 0.76 15.50
CA ILE A 78 -8.33 0.36 14.12
C ILE A 78 -8.43 1.66 13.31
N LYS A 79 -7.42 1.94 12.50
CA LYS A 79 -7.30 3.18 11.74
C LYS A 79 -7.36 2.91 10.25
N ALA A 80 -8.25 3.60 9.56
CA ALA A 80 -8.34 3.58 8.09
C ALA A 80 -8.20 5.01 7.58
N TYR A 81 -7.27 5.22 6.64
CA TYR A 81 -7.02 6.55 6.03
C TYR A 81 -6.82 7.67 7.07
N GLY A 82 -6.06 7.40 8.13
CA GLY A 82 -5.77 8.37 9.20
C GLY A 82 -6.91 8.60 10.21
N GLU A 83 -8.12 8.15 9.89
CA GLU A 83 -9.29 8.24 10.77
C GLU A 83 -9.38 7.01 11.68
N ILE A 84 -9.79 7.21 12.93
CA ILE A 84 -10.06 6.11 13.86
C ILE A 84 -11.46 5.58 13.54
N ILE A 85 -11.53 4.36 13.00
CA ILE A 85 -12.80 3.70 12.67
C ILE A 85 -13.23 2.69 13.73
N GLY A 86 -12.35 2.40 14.70
CA GLY A 86 -12.63 1.43 15.75
C GLY A 86 -11.46 1.19 16.70
N GLU A 87 -11.62 0.19 17.55
CA GLU A 87 -10.63 -0.27 18.50
C GLU A 87 -10.76 -1.79 18.70
N ILE A 88 -9.64 -2.50 18.73
CA ILE A 88 -9.59 -3.89 19.19
C ILE A 88 -9.00 -3.92 20.60
N ARG A 89 -9.63 -4.67 21.49
CA ARG A 89 -9.22 -4.86 22.88
C ARG A 89 -9.12 -6.34 23.19
N VAL A 90 -8.15 -6.68 24.01
CA VAL A 90 -7.94 -8.03 24.51
C VAL A 90 -7.77 -7.97 26.02
N TYR A 91 -8.49 -8.84 26.74
CA TYR A 91 -8.55 -8.89 28.19
C TYR A 91 -8.05 -10.22 28.72
N TYR A 92 -7.44 -10.21 29.90
CA TYR A 92 -7.34 -11.39 30.76
C TYR A 92 -8.43 -11.36 31.82
N ILE A 93 -9.34 -12.33 31.78
CA ILE A 93 -10.53 -12.38 32.64
C ILE A 93 -10.25 -12.83 34.07
N ARG A 94 -9.01 -13.27 34.37
CA ARG A 94 -8.56 -13.63 35.71
C ARG A 94 -7.18 -13.02 35.99
N PRO A 95 -6.84 -12.74 37.26
CA PRO A 95 -5.51 -12.27 37.62
C PRO A 95 -4.42 -13.24 37.17
N VAL A 96 -3.42 -12.74 36.47
CA VAL A 96 -2.24 -13.50 36.04
C VAL A 96 -0.98 -12.89 36.66
N LYS A 97 -0.06 -13.74 37.13
CA LYS A 97 1.23 -13.31 37.69
C LYS A 97 2.34 -13.55 36.68
N SER A 98 3.18 -12.55 36.43
CA SER A 98 4.37 -12.69 35.59
C SER A 98 5.50 -11.76 36.01
N GLU A 99 6.74 -12.24 35.95
CA GLU A 99 7.95 -11.47 36.29
C GLU A 99 8.38 -10.48 35.19
N LYS A 100 7.89 -10.65 33.95
CA LYS A 100 8.31 -9.88 32.76
C LYS A 100 7.18 -9.02 32.16
N GLY A 101 6.26 -8.55 33.00
CA GLY A 101 5.04 -7.88 32.56
C GLY A 101 3.95 -8.86 32.12
N ILE A 102 2.71 -8.38 32.15
CA ILE A 102 1.50 -9.20 31.96
C ILE A 102 1.33 -9.59 30.48
N PHE A 103 1.48 -8.62 29.58
CA PHE A 103 1.49 -8.83 28.13
C PHE A 103 2.92 -8.75 27.59
N LYS A 104 3.20 -9.52 26.54
CA LYS A 104 4.45 -9.50 25.78
C LYS A 104 4.47 -8.38 24.74
N ALA A 105 5.66 -7.90 24.41
CA ALA A 105 5.83 -6.96 23.30
C ALA A 105 5.36 -7.58 21.96
N GLU A 106 5.61 -8.87 21.76
CA GLU A 106 5.17 -9.62 20.58
C GLU A 106 3.64 -9.72 20.49
N GLU A 107 2.93 -9.90 21.61
CA GLU A 107 1.46 -9.90 21.65
C GLU A 107 0.89 -8.53 21.25
N MET A 108 1.54 -7.44 21.67
CA MET A 108 1.16 -6.09 21.26
C MET A 108 1.40 -5.87 19.76
N GLN A 109 2.52 -6.35 19.21
CA GLN A 109 2.79 -6.27 17.76
C GLN A 109 1.77 -7.05 16.94
N MET A 110 1.41 -8.25 17.40
CA MET A 110 0.36 -9.06 16.78
C MET A 110 -1.00 -8.35 16.84
N LEU A 111 -1.35 -7.74 17.98
CA LEU A 111 -2.60 -6.97 18.12
C LEU A 111 -2.65 -5.78 17.15
N LEU A 112 -1.55 -5.05 16.98
CA LEU A 112 -1.44 -3.96 16.01
C LEU A 112 -1.63 -4.47 14.58
N SER A 113 -1.01 -5.61 14.23
CA SER A 113 -1.17 -6.23 12.91
C SER A 113 -2.61 -6.68 12.64
N ILE A 114 -3.29 -7.23 13.65
CA ILE A 114 -4.71 -7.60 13.53
C ILE A 114 -5.57 -6.35 13.35
N ALA A 115 -5.31 -5.26 14.09
CA ALA A 115 -6.02 -4.00 13.94
C ALA A 115 -5.89 -3.41 12.52
N GLU A 116 -4.70 -3.45 11.93
CA GLU A 116 -4.45 -3.01 10.54
C GLU A 116 -5.22 -3.87 9.53
N LYS A 117 -5.22 -5.20 9.71
CA LYS A 117 -5.95 -6.13 8.83
C LYS A 117 -7.47 -5.93 8.92
N ILE A 118 -8.01 -5.74 10.13
CA ILE A 118 -9.42 -5.39 10.33
C ILE A 118 -9.73 -4.05 9.66
N ALA A 119 -8.87 -3.05 9.82
CA ALA A 119 -9.08 -1.74 9.21
C ALA A 119 -9.18 -1.85 7.68
N MET A 120 -8.26 -2.58 7.06
CA MET A 120 -8.28 -2.84 5.62
C MET A 120 -9.57 -3.55 5.21
N PHE A 121 -9.93 -4.64 5.87
CA PHE A 121 -11.12 -5.42 5.54
C PHE A 121 -12.42 -4.61 5.64
N VAL A 122 -12.62 -3.90 6.75
CA VAL A 122 -13.82 -3.06 6.97
C VAL A 122 -13.88 -1.93 5.94
N THR A 123 -12.74 -1.35 5.61
CA THR A 123 -12.63 -0.29 4.59
C THR A 123 -13.03 -0.82 3.22
N LEU A 124 -12.42 -1.92 2.78
CA LEU A 124 -12.78 -2.56 1.50
C LEU A 124 -14.26 -2.94 1.44
N ARG A 125 -14.85 -3.38 2.55
CA ARG A 125 -16.29 -3.67 2.66
C ARG A 125 -17.19 -2.46 2.47
N LYS A 126 -16.82 -1.31 3.01
CA LYS A 126 -17.56 -0.06 2.81
C LYS A 126 -17.45 0.46 1.37
N LEU A 127 -16.42 0.04 0.65
CA LEU A 127 -16.14 0.45 -0.73
C LEU A 127 -16.79 -0.48 -1.76
N LYS A 128 -17.14 -1.71 -1.38
CA LYS A 128 -18.00 -2.59 -2.18
C LYS A 128 -19.42 -2.03 -2.21
N PRO A 129 -20.04 -1.85 -3.39
CA PRO A 129 -21.49 -1.71 -3.46
C PRO A 129 -22.11 -2.95 -2.84
N SER A 130 -23.00 -2.76 -1.86
CA SER A 130 -23.91 -3.80 -1.41
C SER A 130 -24.73 -4.25 -2.62
N HIS A 131 -24.60 -5.52 -2.98
CA HIS A 131 -25.23 -6.22 -4.11
C HIS A 131 -24.62 -5.96 -5.50
N ILE A 132 -24.30 -7.07 -6.16
CA ILE A 132 -24.25 -7.19 -7.62
C ILE A 132 -25.70 -6.99 -8.10
N GLU A 133 -26.20 -5.76 -8.07
CA GLU A 133 -27.42 -5.43 -8.80
C GLU A 133 -27.08 -5.42 -10.29
N GLU A 134 -28.00 -5.94 -11.11
CA GLU A 134 -27.87 -5.97 -12.55
C GLU A 134 -27.54 -4.57 -13.08
N GLU A 135 -26.32 -4.43 -13.59
CA GLU A 135 -25.76 -3.15 -14.04
C GLU A 135 -26.69 -2.51 -15.07
N THR A 136 -27.36 -1.41 -14.71
CA THR A 136 -28.29 -0.74 -15.61
C THR A 136 -27.55 0.10 -16.64
N SER A 137 -28.17 0.32 -17.80
CA SER A 137 -27.64 1.24 -18.81
C SER A 137 -27.55 2.70 -18.33
N GLU A 138 -28.36 3.08 -17.34
CA GLU A 138 -28.38 4.41 -16.75
C GLU A 138 -27.13 4.65 -15.88
N ASP A 139 -26.71 3.65 -15.10
CA ASP A 139 -25.47 3.71 -14.30
C ASP A 139 -24.22 3.83 -15.18
N GLU A 140 -24.18 3.10 -16.32
CA GLU A 140 -23.03 3.19 -17.24
C GLU A 140 -22.88 4.58 -17.87
N ALA A 141 -24.00 5.25 -18.17
CA ALA A 141 -24.00 6.59 -18.74
C ALA A 141 -23.54 7.65 -17.73
N GLU A 142 -23.97 7.54 -16.48
CA GLU A 142 -23.57 8.44 -15.40
C GLU A 142 -22.08 8.29 -15.06
N VAL A 143 -21.60 7.05 -14.88
CA VAL A 143 -20.16 6.78 -14.66
C VAL A 143 -19.33 7.37 -15.79
N LEU A 144 -19.73 7.15 -17.04
CA LEU A 144 -19.00 7.69 -18.19
C LEU A 144 -18.95 9.22 -18.16
N LYS A 145 -20.07 9.89 -17.84
CA LYS A 145 -20.14 11.35 -17.75
C LYS A 145 -19.20 11.88 -16.65
N ASN A 146 -19.23 11.27 -15.47
CA ASN A 146 -18.38 11.65 -14.35
C ASN A 146 -16.90 11.43 -14.66
N VAL A 147 -16.56 10.28 -15.25
CA VAL A 147 -15.17 9.99 -15.66
C VAL A 147 -14.70 10.95 -16.75
N GLN A 148 -15.52 11.27 -17.74
CA GLN A 148 -15.14 12.22 -18.79
C GLN A 148 -14.95 13.63 -18.27
N HIS A 149 -15.76 14.05 -17.29
CA HIS A 149 -15.62 15.34 -16.64
C HIS A 149 -14.36 15.40 -15.75
N ASP A 150 -14.17 14.40 -14.89
CA ASP A 150 -13.12 14.45 -13.88
C ASP A 150 -11.77 13.93 -14.39
N PHE A 151 -11.76 12.99 -15.33
CA PHE A 151 -10.58 12.28 -15.84
C PHE A 151 -10.66 12.11 -17.37
N PRO A 152 -10.65 13.22 -18.15
CA PRO A 152 -11.00 13.22 -19.58
C PRO A 152 -10.18 12.23 -20.43
N GLU A 153 -8.90 12.04 -20.11
CA GLU A 153 -8.00 11.16 -20.86
C GLU A 153 -8.07 9.68 -20.45
N MET A 154 -8.71 9.36 -19.31
CA MET A 154 -8.69 8.02 -18.72
C MET A 154 -9.36 6.98 -19.62
N MET A 155 -10.53 7.34 -20.19
CA MET A 155 -11.26 6.45 -21.08
C MET A 155 -10.47 6.11 -22.34
N ASP A 156 -9.75 7.09 -22.90
CA ASP A 156 -8.97 6.89 -24.11
C ASP A 156 -7.68 6.12 -23.82
N TRP A 157 -7.05 6.36 -22.66
CA TRP A 157 -5.94 5.55 -22.19
C TRP A 157 -6.33 4.07 -22.04
N LEU A 158 -7.47 3.76 -21.40
CA LEU A 158 -7.95 2.39 -21.25
C LEU A 158 -8.32 1.72 -22.58
N LYS A 159 -8.89 2.48 -23.52
CA LYS A 159 -9.13 1.98 -24.88
C LYS A 159 -7.83 1.64 -25.60
N ASN A 160 -6.79 2.48 -25.45
CA ASN A 160 -5.46 2.22 -26.01
C ASN A 160 -4.81 0.98 -25.40
N MET A 161 -5.11 0.68 -24.13
CA MET A 161 -4.73 -0.60 -23.52
C MET A 161 -5.50 -1.79 -24.11
N GLY A 162 -6.57 -1.57 -24.87
CA GLY A 162 -7.34 -2.62 -25.54
C GLY A 162 -8.67 -2.94 -24.87
N LEU A 163 -9.08 -2.20 -23.83
CA LEU A 163 -10.39 -2.39 -23.21
C LEU A 163 -11.50 -1.84 -24.10
N LYS A 164 -12.60 -2.58 -24.17
CA LYS A 164 -13.85 -2.08 -24.75
C LYS A 164 -14.46 -1.02 -23.82
N LYS A 165 -15.31 -0.15 -24.36
CA LYS A 165 -16.00 0.91 -23.60
C LYS A 165 -16.65 0.36 -22.31
N ARG A 166 -17.39 -0.75 -22.41
CA ARG A 166 -18.07 -1.36 -21.27
C ARG A 166 -17.09 -1.90 -20.22
N GLU A 167 -16.02 -2.57 -20.65
CA GLU A 167 -14.97 -3.09 -19.78
C GLU A 167 -14.27 -1.95 -19.02
N ALA A 168 -14.00 -0.82 -19.71
CA ALA A 168 -13.43 0.38 -19.11
C ALA A 168 -14.37 1.00 -18.06
N ILE A 169 -15.66 1.17 -18.38
CA ILE A 169 -16.65 1.71 -17.43
C ILE A 169 -16.73 0.85 -16.17
N GLN A 170 -16.68 -0.48 -16.32
CA GLN A 170 -16.74 -1.41 -15.20
C GLN A 170 -15.57 -1.30 -14.21
N ILE A 171 -14.39 -0.88 -14.67
CA ILE A 171 -13.21 -0.70 -13.80
C ILE A 171 -13.03 0.74 -13.29
N LEU A 172 -13.82 1.69 -13.81
CA LEU A 172 -13.78 3.12 -13.44
C LEU A 172 -14.92 3.51 -12.51
N ARG A 173 -15.40 2.57 -11.68
CA ARG A 173 -16.47 2.83 -10.71
C ARG A 173 -15.89 3.35 -9.40
N ASN A 174 -16.59 4.30 -8.77
CA ASN A 174 -16.35 4.78 -7.41
C ASN A 174 -14.88 5.21 -7.16
N PRO A 175 -14.46 6.38 -7.67
CA PRO A 175 -13.13 6.89 -7.39
C PRO A 175 -12.95 7.16 -5.88
N LEU A 176 -11.77 6.81 -5.36
CA LEU A 176 -11.40 7.05 -3.97
C LEU A 176 -10.33 8.10 -3.86
N ASN A 177 -10.51 9.00 -2.90
CA ASN A 177 -9.60 10.09 -2.66
C ASN A 177 -8.70 9.79 -1.47
N PHE A 178 -7.42 10.07 -1.64
CA PHE A 178 -6.37 9.91 -0.66
C PHE A 178 -5.70 11.26 -0.41
N ARG A 179 -5.50 11.60 0.86
CA ARG A 179 -4.71 12.76 1.27
C ARG A 179 -3.22 12.44 1.14
N LYS A 180 -2.40 13.49 1.08
CA LYS A 180 -0.95 13.36 1.15
C LYS A 180 -0.53 12.56 2.39
N GLY A 181 0.32 11.56 2.20
CA GLY A 181 0.85 10.70 3.26
C GLY A 181 -0.03 9.48 3.59
N GLU A 182 -1.23 9.37 3.02
CA GLU A 182 -2.08 8.19 3.25
C GLU A 182 -1.58 6.98 2.46
N THR A 183 -1.65 5.82 3.11
CA THR A 183 -1.30 4.53 2.51
C THR A 183 -2.43 4.05 1.60
N ILE A 184 -2.08 3.82 0.33
CA ILE A 184 -2.99 3.33 -0.72
C ILE A 184 -2.98 1.79 -0.76
N GLY A 185 -1.80 1.18 -0.62
CA GLY A 185 -1.61 -0.26 -0.49
C GLY A 185 -0.51 -0.52 0.53
N LYS A 186 -0.64 -1.58 1.34
CA LYS A 186 0.28 -1.87 2.44
C LYS A 186 0.97 -3.21 2.20
N GLN A 187 2.30 -3.24 2.27
CA GLN A 187 3.07 -4.48 2.17
C GLN A 187 2.56 -5.53 3.16
N GLY A 188 2.30 -6.75 2.68
CA GLY A 188 1.75 -7.84 3.48
C GLY A 188 0.25 -7.76 3.75
N ALA A 189 -0.44 -6.67 3.41
CA ALA A 189 -1.89 -6.63 3.40
C ALA A 189 -2.44 -7.43 2.21
N PHE A 190 -3.65 -7.96 2.37
CA PHE A 190 -4.27 -8.80 1.35
C PHE A 190 -4.59 -8.03 0.06
N THR A 191 -4.31 -8.66 -1.07
CA THR A 191 -4.54 -8.08 -2.41
C THR A 191 -5.88 -8.54 -2.98
N SER A 192 -6.97 -7.90 -2.56
CA SER A 192 -8.29 -8.05 -3.18
C SER A 192 -8.49 -7.15 -4.40
N TYR A 193 -7.69 -6.08 -4.54
CA TYR A 193 -7.86 -5.07 -5.58
C TYR A 193 -6.52 -4.70 -6.23
N PHE A 194 -6.56 -4.39 -7.52
CA PHE A 194 -5.56 -3.58 -8.18
C PHE A 194 -6.00 -2.13 -8.18
N ILE A 195 -5.03 -1.24 -8.27
CA ILE A 195 -5.28 0.18 -8.07
C ILE A 195 -4.87 0.89 -9.34
N LEU A 196 -5.75 1.71 -9.90
CA LEU A 196 -5.46 2.55 -11.05
C LEU A 196 -5.40 4.00 -10.58
N LEU A 197 -4.24 4.64 -10.73
CA LEU A 197 -4.06 6.03 -10.33
C LEU A 197 -4.68 6.96 -11.38
N ALA A 198 -5.67 7.77 -10.98
CA ALA A 198 -6.40 8.68 -11.85
C ALA A 198 -5.94 10.14 -11.73
N LYS A 199 -5.57 10.57 -10.52
CA LYS A 199 -4.99 11.89 -10.23
C LYS A 199 -3.95 11.77 -9.12
N GLY A 200 -3.01 12.70 -9.10
CA GLY A 200 -2.01 12.82 -8.04
C GLY A 200 -0.68 12.15 -8.38
N ALA A 201 0.06 11.76 -7.35
CA ALA A 201 1.34 11.06 -7.49
C ALA A 201 1.55 10.17 -6.28
N THR A 202 2.12 8.98 -6.48
CA THR A 202 2.36 8.01 -5.41
C THR A 202 3.78 7.49 -5.44
N LYS A 203 4.22 6.95 -4.31
CA LYS A 203 5.52 6.30 -4.15
C LYS A 203 5.34 4.88 -3.64
N SER A 204 5.99 3.93 -4.29
CA SER A 204 6.04 2.53 -3.90
C SER A 204 7.38 2.22 -3.22
N TYR A 205 7.32 1.57 -2.07
CA TYR A 205 8.49 1.27 -1.25
C TYR A 205 8.35 -0.08 -0.54
N ILE A 206 9.50 -0.72 -0.31
CA ILE A 206 9.60 -1.95 0.47
C ILE A 206 9.94 -1.56 1.92
N GLU A 207 9.22 -2.18 2.86
CA GLU A 207 9.45 -2.06 4.29
C GLU A 207 10.47 -3.11 4.74
N GLY A 208 11.55 -2.65 5.39
CA GLY A 208 12.57 -3.48 6.00
C GLY A 208 12.51 -3.46 7.53
N PRO A 209 13.43 -4.18 8.20
CA PRO A 209 13.48 -4.20 9.66
C PRO A 209 13.72 -2.79 10.26
N GLY A 210 13.03 -2.49 11.36
CA GLY A 210 13.07 -1.18 12.00
C GLY A 210 12.28 -0.13 11.20
N SER A 211 12.75 1.12 11.20
CA SER A 211 12.15 2.22 10.43
C SER A 211 12.77 2.40 9.04
N LYS A 212 13.45 1.37 8.52
CA LYS A 212 14.13 1.44 7.22
C LYS A 212 13.17 1.04 6.10
N SER A 213 13.12 1.87 5.06
CA SER A 213 12.39 1.60 3.83
C SER A 213 13.28 1.86 2.63
N TYR A 214 12.94 1.23 1.50
CA TYR A 214 13.55 1.53 0.22
C TYR A 214 12.46 1.84 -0.80
N SER A 215 12.43 3.09 -1.26
CA SER A 215 11.52 3.54 -2.29
C SER A 215 12.07 3.18 -3.66
N PHE A 216 11.29 2.49 -4.48
CA PHE A 216 11.80 1.96 -5.75
C PHE A 216 11.05 2.50 -6.97
N MET A 217 9.87 3.10 -6.82
CA MET A 217 9.08 3.56 -7.95
C MET A 217 8.19 4.74 -7.56
N LEU A 218 8.05 5.69 -8.48
CA LEU A 218 6.97 6.66 -8.46
C LEU A 218 5.95 6.25 -9.51
N THR A 219 4.68 6.50 -9.21
CA THR A 219 3.57 6.24 -10.12
C THR A 219 2.81 7.55 -10.33
N LEU A 220 2.55 7.85 -11.60
CA LEU A 220 1.78 9.00 -12.05
C LEU A 220 0.41 8.57 -12.59
N PRO A 221 -0.53 9.49 -12.86
CA PRO A 221 -1.82 9.13 -13.40
C PRO A 221 -1.72 8.27 -14.67
N PHE A 222 -2.72 7.43 -14.88
CA PHE A 222 -2.76 6.45 -15.98
C PHE A 222 -1.74 5.32 -15.83
N GLU A 223 -1.56 4.84 -14.60
CA GLU A 223 -0.72 3.68 -14.30
C GLU A 223 -1.36 2.80 -13.21
N PHE A 224 -1.07 1.50 -13.31
CA PHE A 224 -1.50 0.53 -12.32
C PHE A 224 -0.53 0.41 -11.15
N ILE A 225 -1.07 0.12 -9.98
CA ILE A 225 -0.35 -0.17 -8.74
C ILE A 225 -0.80 -1.55 -8.25
N GLY A 226 0.17 -2.36 -7.80
CA GLY A 226 -0.08 -3.66 -7.19
C GLY A 226 -0.25 -4.83 -8.17
N MET A 227 -0.18 -4.61 -9.48
CA MET A 227 -0.29 -5.67 -10.50
C MET A 227 0.75 -6.78 -10.37
N SER A 228 1.92 -6.50 -9.76
CA SER A 228 2.91 -7.53 -9.43
C SER A 228 2.37 -8.62 -8.51
N SER A 229 1.37 -8.29 -7.69
CA SER A 229 0.71 -9.21 -6.77
C SER A 229 -0.52 -9.89 -7.39
N LEU A 230 -0.68 -9.84 -8.73
CA LEU A 230 -1.87 -10.34 -9.42
C LEU A 230 -2.25 -11.76 -9.03
N PHE A 231 -1.27 -12.66 -9.03
CA PHE A 231 -1.46 -14.05 -8.64
C PHE A 231 -1.02 -14.35 -7.20
N GLY A 232 -0.59 -13.33 -6.46
CA GLY A 232 -0.27 -13.42 -5.04
C GLY A 232 -1.47 -13.12 -4.16
N ASN A 233 -1.34 -13.44 -2.87
CA ASN A 233 -2.37 -13.14 -1.88
C ASN A 233 -2.11 -11.82 -1.15
N HIS A 234 -0.91 -11.24 -1.25
CA HIS A 234 -0.57 -10.02 -0.52
C HIS A 234 0.19 -9.03 -1.39
N TYR A 235 0.10 -7.74 -1.06
CA TYR A 235 0.94 -6.71 -1.67
C TYR A 235 2.41 -6.97 -1.29
N TYR A 236 3.28 -6.95 -2.28
CA TYR A 236 4.73 -7.11 -2.04
C TYR A 236 5.42 -5.84 -1.56
N PHE A 237 4.72 -4.70 -1.62
CA PHE A 237 5.25 -3.39 -1.26
C PHE A 237 4.13 -2.48 -0.74
N SER A 238 4.52 -1.40 -0.07
CA SER A 238 3.62 -0.34 0.36
C SER A 238 3.60 0.78 -0.69
N THR A 239 2.45 1.42 -0.84
CA THR A 239 2.25 2.58 -1.70
C THR A 239 1.65 3.72 -0.88
N VAL A 240 2.22 4.92 -0.99
CA VAL A 240 1.75 6.12 -0.29
C VAL A 240 1.51 7.27 -1.25
N ALA A 241 0.49 8.07 -0.99
CA ALA A 241 0.20 9.30 -1.73
C ALA A 241 1.23 10.40 -1.42
N LEU A 242 1.91 10.95 -2.42
CA LEU A 242 2.85 12.07 -2.28
C LEU A 242 2.14 13.44 -2.27
N ILE A 243 1.01 13.51 -2.95
CA ILE A 243 0.08 14.64 -3.04
C ILE A 243 -1.35 14.09 -2.95
N PRO A 244 -2.39 14.93 -2.80
CA PRO A 244 -3.77 14.46 -2.91
C PRO A 244 -3.97 13.66 -4.21
N SER A 245 -4.45 12.43 -4.07
CA SER A 245 -4.52 11.46 -5.17
C SER A 245 -5.92 10.85 -5.25
N THR A 246 -6.35 10.54 -6.47
CA THR A 246 -7.60 9.84 -6.72
C THR A 246 -7.30 8.53 -7.44
N VAL A 247 -7.87 7.43 -6.97
CA VAL A 247 -7.63 6.09 -7.52
C VAL A 247 -8.94 5.36 -7.79
N PHE A 248 -8.91 4.38 -8.69
CA PHE A 248 -9.95 3.36 -8.83
C PHE A 248 -9.45 2.05 -8.25
N LEU A 249 -10.29 1.37 -7.46
CA LEU A 249 -10.02 0.01 -6.99
C LEU A 249 -10.72 -0.98 -7.91
N ILE A 250 -9.94 -1.89 -8.49
CA ILE A 250 -10.41 -2.87 -9.46
C ILE A 250 -10.27 -4.25 -8.84
N GLU A 251 -11.40 -4.96 -8.71
CA GLU A 251 -11.41 -6.31 -8.13
C GLU A 251 -10.45 -7.24 -8.88
N LYS A 252 -9.70 -8.03 -8.10
CA LYS A 252 -8.67 -8.91 -8.64
C LYS A 252 -9.24 -9.91 -9.64
N GLU A 253 -10.37 -10.52 -9.31
CA GLU A 253 -11.09 -11.48 -10.15
C GLU A 253 -11.52 -10.87 -11.48
N ARG A 254 -11.94 -9.60 -11.47
CA ARG A 254 -12.31 -8.86 -12.67
C ARG A 254 -11.11 -8.63 -13.58
N VAL A 255 -9.96 -8.26 -13.03
CA VAL A 255 -8.73 -8.10 -13.81
C VAL A 255 -8.27 -9.43 -14.40
N ILE A 256 -8.29 -10.51 -13.62
CA ILE A 256 -7.97 -11.86 -14.12
C ILE A 256 -8.89 -12.26 -15.28
N LYS A 257 -10.20 -12.03 -15.13
CA LYS A 257 -11.18 -12.28 -16.18
C LYS A 257 -10.88 -11.48 -17.45
N LEU A 258 -10.62 -10.18 -17.33
CA LEU A 258 -10.27 -9.31 -18.47
C LEU A 258 -9.00 -9.79 -19.18
N ILE A 259 -7.97 -10.19 -18.44
CA ILE A 259 -6.72 -10.72 -19.02
C ILE A 259 -6.96 -12.02 -19.78
N ASN A 260 -7.85 -12.89 -19.31
CA ASN A 260 -8.18 -14.16 -19.96
C ASN A 260 -9.07 -13.98 -21.20
N GLU A 261 -10.02 -13.05 -21.15
CA GLU A 261 -11.04 -12.87 -22.20
C GLU A 261 -10.65 -11.83 -23.26
N ASN A 262 -9.72 -10.92 -22.97
CA ASN A 262 -9.31 -9.85 -23.87
C ASN A 262 -7.80 -9.93 -24.20
N PRO A 263 -7.43 -10.58 -25.33
CA PRO A 263 -6.02 -10.72 -25.73
C PRO A 263 -5.29 -9.39 -25.99
N LYS A 264 -6.00 -8.34 -26.40
CA LYS A 264 -5.39 -7.02 -26.61
C LYS A 264 -5.01 -6.40 -25.28
N PHE A 265 -5.91 -6.46 -24.29
CA PHE A 265 -5.64 -6.00 -22.93
C PHE A 265 -4.52 -6.79 -22.28
N ASN A 266 -4.55 -8.12 -22.41
CA ASN A 266 -3.49 -9.00 -21.92
C ASN A 266 -2.12 -8.58 -22.49
N LYS A 267 -2.01 -8.41 -23.81
CA LYS A 267 -0.76 -7.97 -24.45
C LYS A 267 -0.26 -6.63 -23.88
N SER A 268 -1.15 -5.67 -23.68
CA SER A 268 -0.81 -4.36 -23.11
C SER A 268 -0.32 -4.46 -21.66
N ILE A 269 -0.97 -5.29 -20.84
CA ILE A 269 -0.55 -5.55 -19.45
C ILE A 269 0.81 -6.25 -19.40
N VAL A 270 1.03 -7.26 -20.25
CA VAL A 270 2.32 -7.96 -20.32
C VAL A 270 3.43 -7.03 -20.76
N ALA A 271 3.20 -6.19 -21.77
CA ALA A 271 4.17 -5.18 -22.21
C ALA A 271 4.49 -4.20 -21.06
N TRP A 272 3.48 -3.69 -20.37
CA TRP A 272 3.65 -2.82 -19.21
C TRP A 272 4.44 -3.49 -18.07
N LEU A 273 4.21 -4.79 -17.80
CA LEU A 273 4.99 -5.55 -16.82
C LEU A 273 6.46 -5.68 -17.24
N CYS A 274 6.73 -5.95 -18.52
CA CYS A 274 8.10 -6.01 -19.05
C CYS A 274 8.83 -4.67 -18.89
N ASP A 275 8.18 -3.56 -19.20
CA ASP A 275 8.74 -2.21 -19.03
C ASP A 275 9.00 -1.90 -17.54
N SER A 276 8.08 -2.31 -16.67
CA SER A 276 8.24 -2.19 -15.21
C SER A 276 9.45 -2.98 -14.70
N TYR A 277 9.65 -4.21 -15.18
CA TYR A 277 10.83 -5.01 -14.82
C TYR A 277 12.13 -4.41 -15.32
N LYS A 278 12.15 -3.82 -16.52
CA LYS A 278 13.33 -3.11 -17.02
C LYS A 278 13.76 -1.98 -16.07
N ILE A 279 12.80 -1.20 -15.57
CA ILE A 279 13.06 -0.14 -14.57
C ILE A 279 13.62 -0.74 -13.28
N LEU A 280 13.02 -1.82 -12.77
CA LEU A 280 13.45 -2.48 -11.53
C LEU A 280 14.86 -3.08 -11.64
N PHE A 281 15.19 -3.77 -12.75
CA PHE A 281 16.53 -4.31 -12.98
C PHE A 281 17.58 -3.21 -13.09
N HIS A 282 17.25 -2.11 -13.77
CA HIS A 282 18.14 -0.96 -13.84
C HIS A 282 18.42 -0.38 -12.44
N LYS A 283 17.38 -0.19 -11.62
CA LYS A 283 17.56 0.25 -10.22
C LYS A 283 18.38 -0.71 -9.38
N MET A 284 18.17 -2.02 -9.54
CA MET A 284 18.97 -3.05 -8.87
C MET A 284 20.45 -2.95 -9.25
N SER A 285 20.74 -2.78 -10.55
CA SER A 285 22.10 -2.54 -11.06
C SER A 285 22.71 -1.28 -10.44
N CYS A 286 21.97 -0.17 -10.39
CA CYS A 286 22.43 1.08 -9.80
C CYS A 286 22.76 0.95 -8.31
N LEU A 287 21.91 0.25 -7.54
CA LEU A 287 22.18 -0.02 -6.13
C LEU A 287 23.41 -0.90 -5.90
N SER A 288 23.69 -1.81 -6.83
CA SER A 288 24.74 -2.82 -6.68
C SER A 288 26.10 -2.34 -7.18
N LEU A 289 26.13 -1.49 -8.21
CA LEU A 289 27.33 -1.15 -8.98
C LEU A 289 27.75 0.31 -8.87
N LYS A 290 26.84 1.25 -8.56
CA LYS A 290 27.15 2.69 -8.50
C LYS A 290 27.46 3.14 -7.07
N GLN A 291 28.39 4.07 -6.97
CA GLN A 291 28.67 4.85 -5.76
C GLN A 291 27.51 5.81 -5.46
N THR A 292 27.49 6.31 -4.22
CA THR A 292 26.39 7.13 -3.70
C THR A 292 26.11 8.39 -4.55
N ILE A 293 27.14 9.06 -5.07
CA ILE A 293 26.95 10.24 -5.92
C ILE A 293 26.30 9.89 -7.26
N GLY A 294 26.73 8.80 -7.90
CA GLY A 294 26.14 8.30 -9.15
C GLY A 294 24.71 7.82 -8.96
N ARG A 295 24.38 7.20 -7.81
CA ARG A 295 23.01 6.84 -7.45
C ARG A 295 22.09 8.05 -7.33
N MET A 296 22.55 9.15 -6.73
CA MET A 296 21.76 10.39 -6.67
C MET A 296 21.54 10.98 -8.07
N ALA A 297 22.61 11.04 -8.88
CA ALA A 297 22.51 11.52 -10.26
C ALA A 297 21.52 10.68 -11.09
N GLU A 298 21.57 9.37 -10.94
CA GLU A 298 20.65 8.44 -11.60
C GLU A 298 19.20 8.66 -11.17
N VAL A 299 18.92 8.85 -9.88
CA VAL A 299 17.56 9.13 -9.40
C VAL A 299 17.02 10.43 -9.99
N ILE A 300 17.83 11.49 -10.08
CA ILE A 300 17.42 12.76 -10.69
C ILE A 300 17.13 12.56 -12.18
N LEU A 301 17.96 11.79 -12.89
CA LEU A 301 17.75 11.46 -14.31
C LEU A 301 16.49 10.62 -14.52
N TYR A 302 16.25 9.62 -13.67
CA TYR A 302 15.03 8.81 -13.68
C TYR A 302 13.78 9.67 -13.49
N LEU A 303 13.78 10.54 -12.48
CA LEU A 303 12.65 11.43 -12.23
C LEU A 303 12.42 12.39 -13.41
N SER A 304 13.49 12.90 -14.02
CA SER A 304 13.39 13.84 -15.13
C SER A 304 12.95 13.18 -16.45
N ASN A 305 13.55 12.05 -16.81
CA ASN A 305 13.35 11.44 -18.12
C ASN A 305 12.17 10.49 -18.16
N ASP A 306 12.03 9.64 -17.13
CA ASP A 306 11.10 8.52 -17.16
C ASP A 306 9.78 8.88 -16.46
N VAL A 307 9.85 9.62 -15.35
CA VAL A 307 8.66 9.95 -14.55
C VAL A 307 8.00 11.24 -15.03
N PHE A 308 8.66 12.39 -14.86
CA PHE A 308 8.04 13.70 -15.11
C PHE A 308 8.18 14.19 -16.56
N LYS A 309 9.09 13.60 -17.33
CA LYS A 309 9.44 14.03 -18.69
C LYS A 309 9.71 15.55 -18.75
N ASN A 310 10.38 16.05 -17.72
CA ASN A 310 10.65 17.46 -17.49
C ASN A 310 12.01 17.62 -16.78
N GLU A 311 12.72 18.70 -17.03
CA GLU A 311 13.99 19.02 -16.35
C GLU A 311 13.81 19.60 -14.95
N THR A 312 12.56 19.83 -14.52
CA THR A 312 12.22 20.26 -13.17
C THR A 312 11.49 19.15 -12.43
N ILE A 313 12.10 18.66 -11.34
CA ILE A 313 11.48 17.69 -10.43
C ILE A 313 10.57 18.48 -9.47
N PRO A 314 9.27 18.18 -9.40
CA PRO A 314 8.33 18.93 -8.56
C PRO A 314 8.71 18.97 -7.08
N HIS A 315 8.46 20.10 -6.41
CA HIS A 315 8.77 20.30 -4.99
C HIS A 315 8.06 19.33 -4.03
N TYR A 316 6.99 18.65 -4.47
CA TYR A 316 6.35 17.61 -3.65
C TYR A 316 7.20 16.35 -3.51
N ILE A 317 8.24 16.19 -4.33
CA ILE A 317 9.30 15.19 -4.12
C ILE A 317 10.27 15.76 -3.10
N SER A 318 10.19 15.24 -1.87
CA SER A 318 11.04 15.73 -0.78
C SER A 318 12.48 15.22 -0.92
N ARG A 319 13.41 15.88 -0.24
CA ARG A 319 14.80 15.40 -0.12
C ARG A 319 14.88 14.00 0.51
N LYS A 320 13.95 13.69 1.42
CA LYS A 320 13.81 12.36 2.00
C LYS A 320 13.39 11.33 0.95
N ASP A 321 12.48 11.68 0.04
CA ASP A 321 12.11 10.79 -1.07
C ASP A 321 13.29 10.53 -2.00
N LEU A 322 14.08 11.57 -2.32
CA LEU A 322 15.32 11.41 -3.10
C LEU A 322 16.34 10.50 -2.41
N ALA A 323 16.50 10.64 -1.09
CA ALA A 323 17.37 9.78 -0.30
C ALA A 323 16.92 8.32 -0.32
N GLU A 324 15.62 8.07 -0.12
CA GLU A 324 15.05 6.72 -0.15
C GLU A 324 15.14 6.09 -1.55
N LEU A 325 14.88 6.85 -2.61
CA LEU A 325 14.98 6.40 -4.00
C LEU A 325 16.41 6.02 -4.40
N SER A 326 17.40 6.70 -3.83
CA SER A 326 18.81 6.45 -4.09
C SER A 326 19.43 5.43 -3.14
N GLY A 327 18.64 4.92 -2.17
CA GLY A 327 19.09 3.93 -1.19
C GLY A 327 20.20 4.46 -0.29
N MET A 328 20.10 5.71 0.16
CA MET A 328 21.07 6.34 1.07
C MET A 328 20.39 7.04 2.26
N SER A 329 21.19 7.49 3.24
CA SER A 329 20.65 8.27 4.36
C SER A 329 20.28 9.69 3.92
N ASN A 330 19.36 10.31 4.65
CA ASN A 330 18.91 11.68 4.36
C ASN A 330 20.07 12.68 4.46
N GLU A 331 21.00 12.50 5.40
CA GLU A 331 22.17 13.36 5.59
C GLU A 331 23.11 13.30 4.38
N ASN A 332 23.36 12.09 3.85
CA ASN A 332 24.18 11.91 2.66
C ASN A 332 23.51 12.52 1.42
N ALA A 333 22.19 12.36 1.27
CA ALA A 333 21.45 12.95 0.17
C ALA A 333 21.51 14.48 0.21
N VAL A 334 21.32 15.10 1.38
CA VAL A 334 21.42 16.56 1.56
C VAL A 334 22.81 17.08 1.19
N ARG A 335 23.87 16.35 1.58
CA ARG A 335 25.25 16.71 1.22
C ARG A 335 25.44 16.69 -0.29
N ILE A 336 25.12 15.59 -0.97
CA ILE A 336 25.30 15.47 -2.43
C ILE A 336 24.46 16.49 -3.19
N LEU A 337 23.21 16.72 -2.77
CA LEU A 337 22.36 17.74 -3.40
C LEU A 337 22.93 19.16 -3.23
N SER A 338 23.65 19.42 -2.12
CA SER A 338 24.32 20.70 -1.91
C SER A 338 25.55 20.83 -2.81
N ASP A 339 26.33 19.76 -2.95
CA ASP A 339 27.48 19.70 -3.86
C ASP A 339 27.03 19.96 -5.31
N PHE A 340 25.99 19.26 -5.79
CA PHE A 340 25.39 19.46 -7.11
C PHE A 340 24.89 20.89 -7.35
N LYS A 341 24.39 21.58 -6.32
CA LYS A 341 23.98 22.98 -6.42
C LYS A 341 25.18 23.93 -6.51
N SER A 342 26.21 23.68 -5.69
CA SER A 342 27.44 24.48 -5.70
C SER A 342 28.18 24.41 -7.03
N GLU A 343 28.07 23.28 -7.73
CA GLU A 343 28.63 23.06 -9.06
C GLU A 343 27.71 23.49 -10.22
N ASN A 344 26.60 24.18 -9.93
CA ASN A 344 25.60 24.60 -10.92
C ASN A 344 25.05 23.43 -11.77
N ILE A 345 24.96 22.23 -11.20
CA ILE A 345 24.30 21.08 -11.83
C ILE A 345 22.80 21.15 -11.61
N LEU A 346 22.38 21.59 -10.43
CA LEU A 346 20.99 21.73 -10.00
C LEU A 346 20.72 23.09 -9.39
N ARG A 347 19.45 23.50 -9.37
CA ARG A 347 18.98 24.72 -8.69
C ARG A 347 17.60 24.52 -8.09
N ASP A 348 17.37 25.05 -6.89
CA ASP A 348 16.02 25.16 -6.33
C ASP A 348 15.26 26.30 -7.02
N THR A 349 14.04 26.04 -7.46
CA THR A 349 13.08 27.00 -7.98
C THR A 349 11.75 26.87 -7.23
N PRO A 350 10.81 27.83 -7.37
CA PRO A 350 9.46 27.70 -6.78
C PRO A 350 8.71 26.45 -7.24
N GLU A 351 8.95 26.00 -8.48
CA GLU A 351 8.31 24.84 -9.09
C GLU A 351 8.93 23.52 -8.59
N GLY A 352 10.23 23.52 -8.27
CA GLY A 352 10.93 22.38 -7.72
C GLY A 352 12.45 22.41 -7.93
N LEU A 353 13.05 21.25 -8.14
CA LEU A 353 14.50 21.10 -8.35
C LEU A 353 14.79 21.04 -9.86
N GLN A 354 15.35 22.11 -10.41
CA GLN A 354 15.68 22.23 -11.82
C GLN A 354 17.08 21.67 -12.12
N ILE A 355 17.19 20.90 -13.19
CA ILE A 355 18.45 20.43 -13.76
C ILE A 355 19.02 21.53 -14.66
N LEU A 356 20.22 22.01 -14.34
CA LEU A 356 20.94 23.02 -15.11
C LEU A 356 21.97 22.40 -16.07
N ASN A 357 22.59 21.28 -15.66
CA ASN A 357 23.60 20.59 -16.46
C ASN A 357 23.33 19.08 -16.54
N LYS A 358 22.41 18.71 -17.45
CA LYS A 358 22.00 17.32 -17.65
C LYS A 358 23.15 16.42 -18.13
N HIS A 359 24.05 16.93 -18.96
CA HIS A 359 25.19 16.18 -19.48
C HIS A 359 26.17 15.79 -18.37
N LEU A 360 26.53 16.74 -17.49
CA LEU A 360 27.40 16.45 -16.35
C LEU A 360 26.74 15.46 -15.40
N LEU A 361 25.43 15.60 -15.15
CA LEU A 361 24.67 14.65 -14.34
C LEU A 361 24.69 13.22 -14.93
N GLN A 362 24.57 13.08 -16.25
CA GLN A 362 24.71 11.79 -16.94
C GLN A 362 26.12 11.21 -16.79
N THR A 363 27.15 12.05 -16.90
CA THR A 363 28.54 11.62 -16.70
C THR A 363 28.74 11.12 -15.27
N ILE A 364 28.29 11.88 -14.27
CA ILE A 364 28.35 11.51 -12.85
C ILE A 364 27.60 10.20 -12.60
N SER A 365 26.44 10.00 -13.22
CA SER A 365 25.73 8.71 -13.11
C SER A 365 26.59 7.58 -13.68
N ILE A 366 27.18 7.73 -14.86
CA ILE A 366 27.94 6.65 -15.52
C ILE A 366 29.22 6.31 -14.76
N THR A 367 29.97 7.31 -14.30
CA THR A 367 31.29 7.13 -13.69
C THR A 367 31.25 6.91 -12.18
N GLY A 368 30.18 7.37 -11.53
CA GLY A 368 29.94 7.22 -10.10
C GLY A 368 29.21 5.93 -9.83
#